data_AF-A0A8C5B7Z0-F1
#
_entry.id   AF-A0A8C5B7Z0-F1
#
_cell.length_a   1.000
_cell.length_b   1.000
_cell.length_c   1.000
_cell.angle_alpha   90.00
_cell.angle_beta   90.00
_cell.angle_gamma   90.00
#
_symmetry.space_group_name_H-M   'P 1'
#
loop_
_entity.id
_entity.type
_entity.pdbx_description
1 polymer ?
#
loop_
_entity_poly.entity_id
_entity_poly.type
_entity_poly.pdbx_seq_one_letter_code
_entity_poly.pdbx_strand_id
1 'polypeptide(L)'
;MVEAQTNLTTMFLQFILISCCFGVASSSYCPLNEYKAGTECCPSCPPGCHVVKDCTERSITKCKSCPDGTFQAGYNEQKQCSTCTKCDAGLGLKVKKSCSSTSDAVCEVLDGFFCSDPNRGGCRAAQRHTLCSPGQYIGQRGWRSIYTVRTHRL
;
A
#
# COMPACT_ATOMS: atom_id res chain seq x y z
N MET A 1 23.99 50.81 39.50
CA MET A 1 22.64 50.34 39.08
C MET A 1 22.69 49.39 37.87
N VAL A 2 23.75 48.56 37.70
CA VAL A 2 23.92 47.68 36.52
C VAL A 2 24.14 46.21 36.92
N GLU A 3 24.12 45.87 38.22
CA GLU A 3 24.35 44.49 38.70
C GLU A 3 23.05 43.70 38.91
N ALA A 4 21.89 44.37 38.99
CA ALA A 4 20.59 43.70 39.13
C ALA A 4 20.00 43.25 37.77
N GLN A 5 20.40 43.90 36.67
CA GLN A 5 19.85 43.67 35.33
C GLN A 5 20.48 42.45 34.62
N THR A 6 21.73 42.11 34.95
CA THR A 6 22.49 40.99 34.36
C THR A 6 22.09 39.63 34.94
N ASN A 7 21.53 39.60 36.16
CA ASN A 7 21.05 38.37 36.81
C ASN A 7 19.71 37.90 36.27
N LEU A 8 18.81 38.82 35.92
CA LEU A 8 17.49 38.45 35.39
C LEU A 8 17.59 37.87 33.97
N THR A 9 18.42 38.47 33.11
CA THR A 9 18.63 38.01 31.73
C THR A 9 19.40 36.69 31.65
N THR A 10 20.38 36.46 32.54
CA THR A 10 21.09 35.18 32.64
C THR A 10 20.20 34.07 33.19
N MET A 11 19.31 34.35 34.15
CA MET A 11 18.29 33.40 34.61
C MET A 11 17.31 33.00 33.49
N PHE A 12 16.85 33.95 32.66
CA PHE A 12 15.99 33.65 31.51
C PHE A 12 16.69 32.78 30.45
N LEU A 13 17.96 33.06 30.15
CA LEU A 13 18.75 32.27 29.19
C LEU A 13 18.99 30.83 29.71
N GLN A 14 19.24 30.67 31.02
CA GLN A 14 19.35 29.34 31.64
C GLN A 14 18.03 28.57 31.62
N PHE A 15 16.89 29.24 31.82
CA PHE A 15 15.56 28.60 31.73
C PHE A 15 15.22 28.13 30.30
N ILE A 16 15.61 28.87 29.27
CA ILE A 16 15.42 28.47 27.86
C ILE A 16 16.32 27.28 27.51
N LEU A 17 17.57 27.24 28.00
CA LEU A 17 18.48 26.10 27.81
C LEU A 17 17.97 24.84 28.53
N ILE A 18 17.44 25.00 29.75
CA ILE A 18 16.85 23.91 30.54
C ILE A 18 15.54 23.42 29.88
N SER A 19 14.69 24.31 29.39
CA SER A 19 13.47 23.98 28.62
C SER A 19 13.78 23.23 27.32
N CYS A 20 14.89 23.54 26.65
CA CYS A 20 15.35 22.83 25.45
C CYS A 20 15.88 21.40 25.77
N CYS A 21 16.45 21.20 26.97
CA CYS A 21 16.83 19.87 27.47
C CYS A 21 15.63 19.07 27.99
N PHE A 22 14.58 19.73 28.48
CA PHE A 22 13.24 19.16 28.66
C PHE A 22 12.47 19.16 27.34
N GLY A 23 13.11 18.68 26.28
CA GLY A 23 12.37 18.18 25.13
C GLY A 23 11.46 17.08 25.64
N VAL A 24 10.22 17.42 25.98
CA VAL A 24 9.14 16.45 26.09
C VAL A 24 8.90 15.93 24.68
N ALA A 25 9.75 15.00 24.28
CA ALA A 25 9.46 14.07 23.21
C ALA A 25 8.36 13.13 23.71
N SER A 26 7.18 13.68 24.02
CA SER A 26 5.94 12.93 24.11
C SER A 26 5.50 12.67 22.68
N SER A 27 6.34 11.95 21.94
CA SER A 27 6.03 11.52 20.60
C SER A 27 4.91 10.50 20.75
N SER A 28 3.69 10.92 20.45
CA SER A 28 2.46 10.13 20.38
C SER A 28 2.53 9.09 19.24
N TYR A 29 3.61 8.32 19.19
CA TYR A 29 3.81 7.30 18.18
C TYR A 29 3.74 5.94 18.85
N CYS A 30 2.78 5.14 18.39
CA CYS A 30 2.71 3.75 18.77
C CYS A 30 3.90 3.00 18.15
N PRO A 31 4.43 1.97 18.84
CA PRO A 31 5.50 1.15 18.32
C PRO A 31 5.03 0.34 17.10
N LEU A 32 5.98 -0.35 16.45
CA LEU A 32 5.72 -1.12 15.23
C LEU A 32 4.65 -2.20 15.47
N ASN A 33 3.73 -2.35 14.50
CA ASN A 33 2.57 -3.24 14.55
C ASN A 33 1.55 -2.89 15.65
N GLU A 34 1.53 -1.63 16.07
CA GLU A 34 0.47 -1.05 16.89
C GLU A 34 -0.14 0.19 16.20
N TYR A 35 -1.38 0.49 16.54
CA TYR A 35 -2.11 1.67 16.07
C TYR A 35 -2.72 2.42 17.24
N LYS A 36 -2.95 3.71 17.06
CA LYS A 36 -3.54 4.56 18.09
C LYS A 36 -5.06 4.41 18.09
N ALA A 37 -5.64 3.93 19.18
CA ALA A 37 -7.08 3.92 19.42
C ALA A 37 -7.42 4.84 20.60
N GLY A 38 -7.83 6.08 20.29
CA GLY A 38 -8.01 7.10 21.32
C GLY A 38 -6.67 7.57 21.87
N THR A 39 -6.43 7.36 23.18
CA THR A 39 -5.15 7.67 23.83
C THR A 39 -4.21 6.47 23.93
N GLU A 40 -4.72 5.27 23.72
CA GLU A 40 -3.97 4.02 23.90
C GLU A 40 -3.36 3.53 22.58
N CYS A 41 -2.23 2.84 22.68
CA CYS A 41 -1.67 2.07 21.59
C CYS A 41 -2.19 0.64 21.65
N CYS A 42 -2.76 0.19 20.54
CA CYS A 42 -3.39 -1.11 20.41
C CYS A 42 -2.61 -1.98 19.43
N PRO A 43 -2.42 -3.28 19.71
CA PRO A 43 -1.81 -4.21 18.76
C PRO A 43 -2.66 -4.33 17.49
N SER A 44 -2.04 -4.15 16.33
CA SER A 44 -2.67 -4.28 15.02
C SER A 44 -3.03 -5.74 14.71
N CYS A 45 -4.02 -5.94 13.83
CA CYS A 45 -4.37 -7.27 13.36
C CYS A 45 -3.30 -7.81 12.39
N PRO A 46 -2.97 -9.10 12.46
CA PRO A 46 -2.00 -9.70 11.55
C PRO A 46 -2.53 -9.75 10.10
N PRO A 47 -1.65 -10.00 9.12
CA PRO A 47 -2.05 -10.27 7.73
C PRO A 47 -3.15 -11.33 7.65
N GLY A 48 -4.12 -11.14 6.77
CA GLY A 48 -5.26 -12.03 6.62
C GLY A 48 -6.39 -11.81 7.62
N CYS A 49 -6.28 -10.81 8.49
CA CYS A 49 -7.30 -10.45 9.46
C CYS A 49 -7.63 -8.95 9.44
N HIS A 50 -8.83 -8.60 9.90
CA HIS A 50 -9.29 -7.24 10.12
C HIS A 50 -9.77 -7.03 11.57
N VAL A 51 -9.83 -5.78 12.01
CA VAL A 51 -10.29 -5.38 13.34
C VAL A 51 -11.81 -5.50 13.43
N VAL A 52 -12.30 -6.21 14.43
CA VAL A 52 -13.74 -6.28 14.79
C VAL A 52 -14.03 -5.41 16.01
N LYS A 53 -13.08 -5.32 16.95
CA LYS A 53 -13.18 -4.46 18.13
C LYS A 53 -11.81 -3.93 18.51
N ASP A 54 -11.71 -2.65 18.80
CA ASP A 54 -10.48 -2.03 19.28
C ASP A 54 -10.07 -2.61 20.65
N CYS A 55 -8.79 -2.43 20.98
CA CYS A 55 -8.31 -2.77 22.30
C CYS A 55 -8.95 -1.85 23.37
N THR A 56 -8.84 -2.27 24.62
CA THR A 56 -9.14 -1.45 25.80
C THR A 56 -7.95 -1.55 26.74
N GLU A 57 -7.93 -0.76 27.81
CA GLU A 57 -6.89 -0.83 28.85
C GLU A 57 -6.60 -2.27 29.34
N ARG A 58 -7.60 -3.15 29.29
CA ARG A 58 -7.51 -4.54 29.79
C ARG A 58 -7.62 -5.62 28.71
N SER A 59 -7.80 -5.26 27.43
CA SER A 59 -8.03 -6.25 26.37
C SER A 59 -7.33 -5.87 25.09
N ILE A 60 -6.72 -6.83 24.41
CA ILE A 60 -6.14 -6.62 23.07
C ILE A 60 -7.21 -6.41 22.00
N THR A 61 -6.78 -5.89 20.85
CA THR A 61 -7.61 -5.78 19.63
C THR A 61 -8.20 -7.15 19.26
N LYS A 62 -9.50 -7.19 19.00
CA LYS A 62 -10.15 -8.40 18.49
C LYS A 62 -10.10 -8.41 16.97
N CYS A 63 -9.44 -9.43 16.43
CA CYS A 63 -9.27 -9.64 15.00
C CYS A 63 -10.12 -10.80 14.49
N LYS A 64 -10.54 -10.73 13.23
CA LYS A 64 -11.22 -11.82 12.52
C LYS A 64 -10.61 -12.01 11.13
N SER A 65 -10.57 -13.24 10.67
CA SER A 65 -10.09 -13.59 9.33
C SER A 65 -10.88 -12.89 8.24
N CYS A 66 -10.18 -12.50 7.18
CA CYS A 66 -10.80 -11.95 5.98
C CYS A 66 -11.79 -12.95 5.36
N PRO A 67 -13.00 -12.50 4.99
CA PRO A 67 -13.93 -13.33 4.24
C PRO A 67 -13.40 -13.66 2.84
N ASP A 68 -13.96 -14.70 2.23
CA ASP A 68 -13.59 -15.11 0.88
C ASP A 68 -13.74 -13.96 -0.13
N GLY A 69 -12.78 -13.86 -1.05
CA GLY A 69 -12.73 -12.78 -2.03
C GLY A 69 -12.16 -11.45 -1.47
N THR A 70 -11.59 -11.45 -0.26
CA THR A 70 -10.89 -10.30 0.31
C THR A 70 -9.52 -10.67 0.88
N PHE A 71 -8.65 -9.68 1.01
CA PHE A 71 -7.29 -9.85 1.51
C PHE A 71 -6.81 -8.67 2.38
N GLN A 72 -5.78 -8.93 3.18
CA GLN A 72 -5.04 -7.92 3.93
C GLN A 72 -3.58 -8.35 4.10
N ALA A 73 -2.64 -7.61 3.50
CA ALA A 73 -1.26 -8.08 3.34
C ALA A 73 -0.34 -7.84 4.54
N GLY A 74 -0.62 -6.82 5.35
CA GLY A 74 0.23 -6.40 6.46
C GLY A 74 -0.50 -6.37 7.80
N TYR A 75 0.25 -6.02 8.85
CA TYR A 75 -0.33 -5.62 10.12
C TYR A 75 -1.17 -4.35 9.94
N ASN A 76 -2.36 -4.31 10.52
CA ASN A 76 -3.36 -3.34 10.13
C ASN A 76 -4.39 -3.00 11.23
N GLU A 77 -4.99 -1.81 11.13
CA GLU A 77 -6.09 -1.32 11.98
C GLU A 77 -7.46 -1.30 11.27
N GLN A 78 -7.54 -1.87 10.07
CA GLN A 78 -8.69 -1.75 9.18
C GLN A 78 -9.87 -2.55 9.73
N LYS A 79 -11.07 -1.96 9.67
CA LYS A 79 -12.32 -2.63 10.07
C LYS A 79 -12.82 -3.63 9.03
N GLN A 80 -12.28 -3.60 7.81
CA GLN A 80 -12.66 -4.44 6.67
C GLN A 80 -11.43 -4.80 5.84
N CYS A 81 -11.44 -5.97 5.22
CA CYS A 81 -10.40 -6.39 4.29
C CYS A 81 -10.59 -5.77 2.90
N SER A 82 -9.51 -5.65 2.14
CA SER A 82 -9.55 -5.15 0.76
C SER A 82 -10.15 -6.20 -0.17
N THR A 83 -10.98 -5.80 -1.13
CA THR A 83 -11.54 -6.74 -2.12
C THR A 83 -10.45 -7.20 -3.09
N CYS A 84 -10.43 -8.49 -3.40
CA CYS A 84 -9.50 -9.03 -4.39
C CYS A 84 -9.76 -8.46 -5.79
N THR A 85 -8.69 -8.17 -6.52
CA THR A 85 -8.71 -7.87 -7.94
C THR A 85 -9.29 -9.05 -8.73
N LYS A 86 -10.19 -8.77 -9.68
CA LYS A 86 -10.72 -9.75 -10.61
C LYS A 86 -10.01 -9.60 -11.97
N CYS A 87 -9.45 -10.70 -12.46
CA CYS A 87 -8.84 -10.72 -13.79
C CYS A 87 -9.91 -11.05 -14.82
N ASP A 88 -10.43 -10.01 -15.48
CA ASP A 88 -11.52 -10.14 -16.44
C ASP A 88 -11.00 -10.49 -17.84
N ALA A 89 -11.49 -11.59 -18.40
CA ALA A 89 -11.19 -12.01 -19.77
C ALA A 89 -11.71 -10.99 -20.80
N GLY A 90 -12.78 -10.26 -20.49
CA GLY A 90 -13.30 -9.15 -21.31
C GLY A 90 -12.33 -7.97 -21.41
N LEU A 91 -11.42 -7.83 -20.44
CA LEU A 91 -10.31 -6.87 -20.45
C LEU A 91 -9.01 -7.48 -21.00
N GLY A 92 -9.07 -8.69 -21.58
CA GLY A 92 -7.89 -9.37 -22.13
C GLY A 92 -6.96 -9.93 -21.05
N LEU A 93 -7.48 -10.28 -19.86
CA LEU A 93 -6.67 -10.72 -18.71
C LEU A 93 -6.99 -12.15 -18.26
N LYS A 94 -6.00 -12.81 -17.65
CA LYS A 94 -6.12 -14.08 -16.92
C LYS A 94 -5.40 -14.02 -15.58
N VAL A 95 -5.78 -14.90 -14.65
CA VAL A 95 -5.17 -14.97 -13.33
C VAL A 95 -3.77 -15.58 -13.45
N LYS A 96 -2.74 -14.83 -13.06
CA LYS A 96 -1.36 -15.31 -12.91
C LYS A 96 -1.11 -15.84 -11.50
N LYS A 97 -1.60 -15.11 -10.50
CA LYS A 97 -1.56 -15.49 -9.09
C LYS A 97 -2.95 -15.30 -8.51
N SER A 98 -3.50 -16.34 -7.90
CA SER A 98 -4.78 -16.28 -7.21
C SER A 98 -4.71 -15.40 -5.97
N CYS A 99 -5.84 -14.79 -5.62
CA CYS A 99 -5.97 -14.08 -4.35
C CYS A 99 -5.89 -15.06 -3.17
N SER A 100 -5.34 -14.59 -2.06
CA SER A 100 -5.38 -15.27 -0.75
C SER A 100 -5.79 -14.26 0.32
N SER A 101 -6.11 -14.70 1.53
CA SER A 101 -6.42 -13.78 2.64
C SER A 101 -5.28 -12.79 2.92
N THR A 102 -4.04 -13.09 2.55
CA THR A 102 -2.86 -12.24 2.78
C THR A 102 -2.32 -11.54 1.54
N SER A 103 -2.88 -11.76 0.36
CA SER A 103 -2.37 -11.11 -0.85
C SER A 103 -3.38 -11.03 -1.97
N ASP A 104 -3.35 -9.91 -2.70
CA ASP A 104 -4.22 -9.72 -3.86
C ASP A 104 -3.90 -10.71 -4.99
N ALA A 105 -4.87 -10.89 -5.88
CA ALA A 105 -4.66 -11.53 -7.17
C ALA A 105 -3.74 -10.68 -8.06
N VAL A 106 -2.95 -11.35 -8.90
CA VAL A 106 -2.15 -10.70 -9.94
C VAL A 106 -2.63 -11.18 -11.30
N CYS A 107 -2.95 -10.24 -12.18
CA CYS A 107 -3.41 -10.52 -13.52
C CYS A 107 -2.27 -10.48 -14.52
N GLU A 108 -2.31 -11.39 -15.49
CA GLU A 108 -1.49 -11.35 -16.69
C GLU A 108 -2.36 -11.25 -17.94
N VAL A 109 -1.71 -10.90 -19.05
CA VAL A 109 -2.39 -10.68 -20.32
C VAL A 109 -2.73 -12.01 -20.99
N LEU A 110 -3.91 -12.10 -21.59
CA LEU A 110 -4.31 -13.23 -22.44
C LEU A 110 -3.49 -13.27 -23.72
N ASP A 111 -3.33 -14.48 -24.27
CA ASP A 111 -2.63 -14.65 -25.54
C ASP A 111 -3.36 -13.89 -26.67
N GLY A 112 -2.58 -13.15 -27.47
CA GLY A 112 -3.13 -12.28 -28.50
C GLY A 112 -3.50 -10.87 -28.03
N PHE A 113 -3.18 -10.50 -26.79
CA PHE A 113 -3.37 -9.15 -26.25
C PHE A 113 -2.03 -8.55 -25.78
N PHE A 114 -1.92 -7.22 -25.74
CA PHE A 114 -0.86 -6.48 -25.05
C PHE A 114 -1.44 -5.68 -23.89
N CYS A 115 -0.62 -5.47 -22.86
CA CYS A 115 -1.02 -4.63 -21.74
C CYS A 115 -1.13 -3.17 -22.17
N SER A 116 -2.30 -2.56 -22.00
CA SER A 116 -2.52 -1.14 -22.21
C SER A 116 -2.45 -0.34 -20.90
N ASP A 117 -2.70 -0.98 -19.76
CA ASP A 117 -2.62 -0.36 -18.42
C ASP A 117 -1.83 -1.27 -17.45
N PRO A 118 -0.50 -1.07 -17.32
CA PRO A 118 0.34 -1.89 -16.45
C PRO A 118 0.15 -1.52 -14.97
N ASN A 119 0.24 -2.52 -14.09
CA ASN A 119 0.28 -2.31 -12.64
C ASN A 119 1.45 -3.08 -12.00
N ARG A 120 1.60 -2.96 -10.68
CA ARG A 120 2.72 -3.59 -9.95
C ARG A 120 2.67 -5.11 -10.10
N GLY A 121 3.50 -5.64 -11.01
CA GLY A 121 3.65 -7.07 -11.25
C GLY A 121 2.62 -7.71 -12.18
N GLY A 122 1.70 -6.93 -12.76
CA GLY A 122 0.62 -7.41 -13.62
C GLY A 122 0.08 -6.37 -14.61
N CYS A 123 -1.18 -6.55 -15.03
CA CYS A 123 -1.88 -5.67 -15.96
C CYS A 123 -3.35 -5.46 -15.55
N ARG A 124 -3.86 -4.24 -15.65
CA ARG A 124 -5.26 -3.85 -15.33
C ARG A 124 -6.20 -3.88 -16.53
N ALA A 125 -5.67 -3.64 -17.73
CA ALA A 125 -6.42 -3.74 -18.97
C ALA A 125 -5.47 -4.05 -20.13
N ALA A 126 -5.93 -4.89 -21.05
CA ALA A 126 -5.18 -5.28 -22.23
C ALA A 126 -6.01 -5.07 -23.51
N GLN A 127 -5.31 -4.78 -24.60
CA GLN A 127 -5.88 -4.60 -25.92
C GLN A 127 -5.43 -5.71 -26.85
N ARG A 128 -6.32 -6.14 -27.76
CA ARG A 128 -6.01 -7.20 -28.72
C ARG A 128 -4.93 -6.71 -29.70
N HIS A 129 -4.01 -7.59 -30.09
CA HIS A 129 -3.14 -7.31 -31.22
C HIS A 129 -3.96 -7.13 -32.50
N THR A 130 -3.56 -6.16 -33.30
CA THR A 130 -4.05 -6.04 -34.67
C THR A 130 -3.49 -7.18 -35.51
N LEU A 131 -4.36 -7.83 -36.30
CA LEU A 131 -3.91 -8.78 -37.31
C LEU A 131 -3.17 -8.01 -38.41
N CYS A 132 -2.02 -8.53 -38.83
CA CYS A 132 -1.33 -8.03 -40.00
C CYS A 132 -2.21 -8.25 -41.23
N SER A 133 -2.44 -7.20 -42.02
CA SER A 133 -3.02 -7.31 -43.36
C SER A 133 -2.03 -8.02 -44.30
N PRO A 134 -2.49 -8.58 -45.44
CA PRO A 134 -1.58 -9.14 -46.44
C PRO A 134 -0.47 -8.13 -46.82
N GLY A 135 0.79 -8.56 -46.74
CA GLY A 135 1.96 -7.71 -46.97
C GLY A 135 2.52 -6.98 -45.74
N GLN A 136 1.83 -7.02 -44.59
CA GLN A 136 2.36 -6.53 -43.32
C GLN A 136 3.05 -7.65 -42.53
N TYR A 137 4.05 -7.30 -41.73
CA TYR A 137 4.78 -8.25 -40.89
C TYR A 137 4.90 -7.73 -39.45
N ILE A 138 5.16 -8.66 -38.52
CA ILE A 138 5.42 -8.34 -37.11
C ILE A 138 6.84 -7.77 -37.00
N GLY A 139 6.95 -6.47 -36.73
CA GLY A 139 8.24 -5.77 -36.67
C GLY A 139 9.14 -6.18 -35.50
N GLN A 140 8.58 -6.62 -34.36
CA GLN A 140 9.35 -7.13 -33.22
C GLN A 140 8.59 -8.20 -32.42
N ARG A 141 9.30 -9.22 -31.92
CA ARG A 141 8.78 -10.13 -30.89
C ARG A 141 8.82 -9.43 -29.54
N GLY A 142 7.66 -9.05 -29.02
CA GLY A 142 7.53 -8.46 -27.69
C GLY A 142 7.84 -9.49 -26.61
N TRP A 143 8.83 -9.22 -25.75
CA TRP A 143 8.96 -9.92 -24.47
C TRP A 143 7.75 -9.54 -23.62
N ARG A 144 7.03 -10.56 -23.14
CA ARG A 144 5.90 -10.51 -22.18
C ARG A 144 5.46 -9.07 -21.84
N SER A 145 4.41 -8.61 -22.54
CA SER A 145 3.63 -7.38 -22.28
C SER A 145 3.95 -6.09 -23.05
N ILE A 146 4.80 -6.07 -24.08
CA ILE A 146 4.90 -4.89 -24.98
C ILE A 146 4.84 -5.33 -26.44
N TYR A 147 3.69 -5.14 -27.10
CA TYR A 147 3.58 -5.29 -28.55
C TYR A 147 3.23 -3.94 -29.16
N THR A 148 4.24 -3.21 -29.61
CA THR A 148 4.04 -2.12 -30.55
C THR A 148 3.98 -2.76 -31.94
N VAL A 149 2.79 -2.99 -32.49
CA VAL A 149 2.68 -3.39 -33.91
C VAL A 149 2.97 -2.14 -34.74
N ARG A 150 4.25 -1.82 -34.95
CA ARG A 150 4.62 -0.83 -35.97
C ARG A 150 4.45 -1.51 -37.32
N THR A 151 3.32 -1.27 -37.96
CA THR A 151 3.09 -1.67 -39.35
C THR A 151 3.94 -0.78 -40.24
N HIS A 152 4.99 -1.32 -40.86
CA HIS A 152 5.60 -0.66 -42.01
C HIS A 152 4.81 -1.05 -43.26
N ARG A 153 4.37 -0.05 -44.02
CA ARG A 153 3.87 -0.20 -45.37
C ARG A 153 5.10 -0.16 -46.28
N LEU A 154 5.26 -1.13 -47.18
CA LEU A 154 6.26 -1.05 -48.26
C LEU A 154 6.00 0.21 -49.11
#